data_AF-A0A833D380-F1
#
_entry.id   AF-A0A833D380-F1
#
_cell.length_a   1.000
_cell.length_b   1.000
_cell.length_c   1.000
_cell.angle_alpha   90.00
_cell.angle_beta   90.00
_cell.angle_gamma   90.00
#
_symmetry.space_group_name_H-M   'P 1'
#
loop_
_entity.id
_entity.type
_entity.pdbx_description
1 polymer ?
#
loop_
_entity_poly.entity_id
_entity_poly.type
_entity_poly.pdbx_seq_one_letter_code
_entity_poly.pdbx_strand_id
1 'polypeptide(L)'
;MMKWIGRLFALIGFLVVIGFAAVIFLAKEKGRPQVNPGSVLHIKLDGNIHETQTSFTLRSLLEDKPVSLRSLVEMIEHAKSDPNIIGIMTEIQQPKIGIAQTQELRNALLD
;
A
#
# COMPACT_ATOMS: atom_id res chain seq x y z
N MET A 1 45.81 17.94 -13.26
CA MET A 1 44.58 17.72 -14.06
C MET A 1 43.66 16.63 -13.52
N MET A 2 44.16 15.51 -12.98
CA MET A 2 43.34 14.38 -12.49
C MET A 2 42.40 14.70 -11.30
N LYS A 3 42.75 15.65 -10.43
CA LYS A 3 41.93 16.06 -9.27
C LYS A 3 40.62 16.78 -9.66
N TRP A 4 40.58 17.43 -10.83
CA TRP A 4 39.40 18.17 -11.30
C TRP A 4 38.37 17.23 -11.92
N ILE A 5 38.82 16.22 -12.66
CA ILE A 5 37.94 15.19 -13.20
C ILE A 5 37.26 14.41 -12.07
N GLY A 6 38.00 14.05 -11.01
CA GLY A 6 37.45 13.37 -9.84
C GLY A 6 36.40 14.19 -9.10
N ARG A 7 36.61 15.52 -8.97
CA ARG A 7 35.61 16.42 -8.38
C ARG A 7 34.35 16.55 -9.22
N LEU A 8 34.48 16.54 -10.56
CA LEU A 8 33.35 16.57 -11.46
C LEU A 8 32.51 15.27 -11.39
N PHE A 9 33.18 14.11 -11.40
CA PHE A 9 32.50 12.82 -11.23
C PHE A 9 31.85 12.69 -9.84
N ALA A 10 32.49 13.19 -8.79
CA ALA A 10 31.90 13.23 -7.44
C ALA A 10 30.65 14.12 -7.40
N LEU A 11 30.66 15.27 -8.07
CA LEU A 11 29.51 16.17 -8.17
C LEU A 11 28.35 15.51 -8.93
N ILE A 12 28.63 14.85 -10.05
CA ILE A 12 27.63 14.12 -10.84
C ILE A 12 27.05 12.97 -10.02
N GLY A 13 27.89 12.16 -9.37
CA GLY A 13 27.43 11.07 -8.50
C GLY A 13 26.56 11.56 -7.35
N PHE A 14 26.95 12.68 -6.71
CA PHE A 14 26.17 13.30 -5.65
C PHE A 14 24.80 13.79 -6.14
N LEU A 15 24.74 14.44 -7.31
CA LEU A 15 23.48 14.86 -7.93
C LEU A 15 22.57 13.67 -8.26
N VAL A 16 23.13 12.55 -8.72
CA VAL A 16 22.36 11.33 -9.00
C VAL A 16 21.77 10.76 -7.71
N VAL A 17 22.54 10.68 -6.62
CA VAL A 17 22.05 10.18 -5.32
C VAL A 17 20.95 11.08 -4.77
N ILE A 18 21.11 12.41 -4.84
CA ILE A 18 20.07 13.36 -4.43
C ILE A 18 18.83 13.22 -5.29
N GLY A 19 18.99 13.08 -6.61
CA GLY A 19 17.89 12.87 -7.54
C GLY A 19 17.07 11.62 -7.19
N PHE A 20 17.75 10.49 -6.94
CA PHE A 20 17.11 9.26 -6.48
C PHE A 20 16.40 9.42 -5.13
N ALA A 21 17.05 10.06 -4.16
CA ALA A 21 16.45 10.30 -2.85
C ALA A 21 15.20 11.18 -2.94
N ALA A 22 15.22 12.22 -3.79
CA ALA A 22 14.08 13.09 -4.04
C ALA A 22 12.92 12.32 -4.70
N VAL A 23 13.19 11.47 -5.69
CA VAL A 23 12.17 10.62 -6.32
C VAL A 23 11.53 9.68 -5.30
N ILE A 24 12.32 9.03 -4.44
CA ILE A 24 11.80 8.14 -3.38
C ILE A 24 10.95 8.93 -2.38
N PHE A 25 11.37 10.14 -2.01
CA PHE A 25 10.64 11.00 -1.08
C PHE A 25 9.30 11.45 -1.67
N LEU A 26 9.29 11.95 -2.91
CA LEU A 26 8.09 12.38 -3.63
C LEU A 26 7.12 11.21 -3.88
N ALA A 27 7.63 10.00 -4.09
CA ALA A 27 6.82 8.80 -4.25
C ALA A 27 6.06 8.41 -2.96
N LYS A 28 6.60 8.73 -1.77
CA LYS A 28 5.89 8.51 -0.50
C LYS A 28 4.72 9.47 -0.29
N GLU A 29 4.79 10.67 -0.86
CA GLU A 29 3.81 11.73 -0.62
C GLU A 29 2.62 11.66 -1.58
N LYS A 30 2.85 11.24 -2.84
CA LYS A 30 1.79 11.07 -3.85
C LYS A 30 0.83 9.89 -3.58
N GLY A 31 1.10 9.05 -2.59
CA GLY A 31 0.41 7.78 -2.39
C GLY A 31 -0.65 7.74 -1.30
N ARG A 32 -0.87 8.83 -0.54
CA ARG A 32 -1.93 8.85 0.48
C ARG A 32 -3.21 9.42 -0.15
N PRO A 33 -4.20 8.58 -0.53
CA PRO A 33 -5.48 9.10 -0.97
C PRO A 33 -6.04 9.98 0.15
N GLN A 34 -6.46 11.20 -0.20
CA GLN A 34 -7.09 12.10 0.76
C GLN A 34 -8.48 11.54 1.09
N VAL A 35 -8.68 11.10 2.33
CA VAL A 35 -9.96 10.58 2.80
C VAL A 35 -10.84 11.75 3.19
N ASN A 36 -11.97 11.91 2.50
CA ASN A 36 -12.92 12.98 2.80
C ASN A 36 -13.66 12.68 4.11
N PRO A 37 -14.01 13.70 4.93
CA PRO A 37 -14.85 13.50 6.11
C PRO A 37 -16.17 12.81 5.76
N GLY A 38 -16.59 11.83 6.56
CA GLY A 38 -17.83 11.07 6.32
C GLY A 38 -17.69 9.91 5.34
N SER A 39 -16.47 9.46 5.05
CA SER A 39 -16.21 8.33 4.16
C SER A 39 -16.54 6.99 4.81
N VAL A 40 -16.88 5.99 4.00
CA VAL A 40 -17.08 4.60 4.44
C VAL A 40 -16.04 3.72 3.78
N LEU A 41 -15.36 2.87 4.56
CA LEU A 41 -14.45 1.87 4.01
C LEU A 41 -15.28 0.75 3.36
N HIS A 42 -15.28 0.68 2.03
CA HIS A 42 -15.94 -0.40 1.29
C HIS A 42 -14.95 -1.52 0.99
N ILE A 43 -15.18 -2.69 1.60
CA ILE A 43 -14.38 -3.90 1.39
C ILE A 43 -15.17 -4.83 0.48
N LYS A 44 -14.68 -5.04 -0.73
CA LYS A 44 -15.26 -6.00 -1.68
C LYS A 44 -14.47 -7.31 -1.61
N LEU A 45 -15.10 -8.37 -1.08
CA LEU A 45 -14.51 -9.69 -0.98
C LEU A 45 -14.96 -10.54 -2.16
N ASP A 46 -14.07 -10.68 -3.13
CA ASP A 46 -14.30 -11.46 -4.35
C ASP A 46 -13.01 -12.17 -4.79
N GLY A 47 -13.16 -13.35 -5.40
CA GLY A 47 -12.03 -14.13 -5.89
C GLY A 47 -11.10 -14.67 -4.77
N ASN A 48 -9.84 -14.90 -5.11
CA ASN A 48 -8.87 -15.52 -4.20
C ASN A 48 -8.16 -14.48 -3.32
N ILE A 49 -8.25 -14.64 -1.99
CA ILE A 49 -7.58 -13.76 -1.03
C ILE A 49 -6.24 -14.39 -0.63
N HIS A 50 -5.15 -13.77 -1.07
CA HIS A 50 -3.79 -14.26 -0.81
C HIS A 50 -3.31 -13.76 0.56
N GLU A 51 -2.54 -14.55 1.30
CA GLU A 51 -2.01 -14.13 2.61
C GLU A 51 -0.96 -13.02 2.48
N THR A 52 -0.08 -13.13 1.48
CA THR A 52 1.02 -12.19 1.23
C THR A 52 0.82 -11.49 -0.11
N GLN A 53 1.22 -10.22 -0.20
CA GLN A 53 1.29 -9.52 -1.47
C GLN A 53 2.26 -10.25 -2.39
N THR A 54 1.83 -10.60 -3.60
CA THR A 54 2.74 -11.18 -4.60
C THR A 54 3.90 -10.22 -4.84
N SER A 55 5.11 -10.76 -4.95
CA SER A 55 6.36 -10.01 -5.13
C SER A 55 6.22 -8.92 -6.19
N PHE A 56 6.81 -7.75 -5.92
CA PHE A 56 6.77 -6.59 -6.81
C PHE A 56 7.38 -6.95 -8.17
N THR A 57 6.53 -7.22 -9.15
CA THR A 57 6.94 -7.48 -10.54
C THR A 57 6.64 -6.25 -11.38
N LEU A 58 7.32 -6.07 -12.50
CA LEU A 58 7.01 -4.97 -13.43
C LEU A 58 5.55 -5.01 -13.91
N ARG A 59 4.90 -6.20 -13.89
CA ARG A 59 3.45 -6.36 -14.13
C ARG A 59 2.57 -5.72 -13.05
N SER A 60 3.01 -5.70 -11.80
CA SER A 60 2.27 -5.07 -10.68
C SER A 60 2.17 -3.53 -10.76
N LEU A 61 2.80 -2.91 -11.76
CA LEU A 61 2.64 -1.50 -12.10
C LEU A 61 1.49 -1.26 -13.10
N LEU A 62 1.07 -2.29 -13.85
CA LEU A 62 0.02 -2.21 -14.87
C LEU A 62 -1.30 -2.88 -14.42
N GLU A 63 -1.24 -3.76 -13.42
CA GLU A 63 -2.41 -4.47 -12.88
C GLU A 63 -2.78 -3.94 -11.49
N ASP A 64 -4.08 -3.91 -11.20
CA ASP A 64 -4.59 -3.70 -9.85
C ASP A 64 -3.99 -4.77 -8.93
N LYS A 65 -3.22 -4.33 -7.94
CA LYS A 65 -2.52 -5.24 -7.03
C LYS A 65 -3.54 -6.12 -6.31
N PRO A 66 -3.37 -7.45 -6.29
CA PRO A 66 -4.22 -8.31 -5.49
C PRO A 66 -4.07 -7.92 -4.02
N VAL A 67 -5.18 -7.56 -3.38
CA VAL A 67 -5.21 -7.18 -1.97
C VAL A 67 -4.97 -8.44 -1.13
N SER A 68 -3.94 -8.40 -0.28
CA SER A 68 -3.65 -9.50 0.64
C SER A 68 -4.49 -9.41 1.91
N LEU A 69 -4.67 -10.55 2.60
CA LEU A 69 -5.33 -10.57 3.92
C LEU A 69 -4.68 -9.60 4.90
N ARG A 70 -3.34 -9.58 4.94
CA ARG A 70 -2.60 -8.65 5.79
C ARG A 70 -2.94 -7.19 5.49
N SER A 71 -3.05 -6.85 4.20
CA SER A 71 -3.42 -5.49 3.77
C SER A 71 -4.85 -5.15 4.19
N LEU A 72 -5.78 -6.11 4.13
CA LEU A 72 -7.15 -5.91 4.61
C LEU A 72 -7.19 -5.61 6.11
N VAL A 73 -6.47 -6.38 6.92
CA VAL A 73 -6.37 -6.16 8.37
C VAL A 73 -5.78 -4.79 8.67
N GLU A 74 -4.67 -4.42 8.02
CA GLU A 74 -4.04 -3.10 8.18
C GLU A 74 -4.97 -1.95 7.74
N MET A 75 -5.79 -2.14 6.70
CA MET A 75 -6.78 -1.16 6.27
C MET A 75 -7.90 -1.00 7.30
N ILE A 76 -8.36 -2.09 7.92
CA ILE A 76 -9.36 -2.04 9.00
C ILE A 76 -8.80 -1.33 10.24
N GLU A 77 -7.57 -1.65 10.64
CA GLU A 77 -6.88 -0.97 11.74
C GLU A 77 -6.70 0.52 11.46
N HIS A 78 -6.32 0.89 10.24
CA HIS A 78 -6.20 2.30 9.87
C HIS A 78 -7.54 3.02 9.93
N ALA A 79 -8.60 2.40 9.39
CA ALA A 79 -9.95 2.95 9.40
C ALA A 79 -10.51 3.16 10.81
N LYS A 80 -10.17 2.29 11.77
CA LYS A 80 -10.52 2.47 13.19
C LYS A 80 -9.97 3.77 13.79
N SER A 81 -8.80 4.20 13.34
CA SER A 81 -8.11 5.39 13.86
C SER A 81 -8.34 6.67 13.04
N ASP A 82 -8.95 6.57 11.85
CA ASP A 82 -9.16 7.71 10.96
C ASP A 82 -10.50 8.42 11.27
N PRO A 83 -10.48 9.67 11.75
CA PRO A 83 -11.71 10.40 12.10
C PRO A 83 -12.59 10.71 10.87
N ASN A 84 -12.07 10.57 9.65
CA ASN A 84 -12.84 10.80 8.43
C ASN A 84 -13.65 9.57 8.01
N ILE A 85 -13.37 8.40 8.58
CA ILE A 85 -14.07 7.14 8.27
C ILE A 85 -15.14 6.88 9.32
N ILE A 86 -16.40 6.85 8.90
CA ILE A 86 -17.55 6.70 9.81
C ILE A 86 -18.03 5.26 9.96
N GLY A 87 -17.47 4.33 9.18
CA GLY A 87 -17.84 2.93 9.23
C GLY A 87 -17.20 2.08 8.13
N ILE A 88 -17.52 0.79 8.17
CA ILE A 88 -17.02 -0.23 7.24
C ILE A 88 -18.23 -0.94 6.61
N MET A 89 -18.24 -1.05 5.28
CA MET A 89 -19.22 -1.81 4.50
C MET A 89 -18.50 -2.99 3.83
N THR A 90 -18.89 -4.21 4.17
CA THR A 90 -18.30 -5.41 3.59
C THR A 90 -19.28 -6.04 2.60
N GLU A 91 -18.88 -6.10 1.33
CA GLU A 91 -19.61 -6.77 0.27
C GLU A 91 -18.99 -8.14 0.01
N ILE A 92 -19.77 -9.19 0.21
CA ILE A 92 -19.34 -10.59 0.03
C ILE A 92 -19.94 -11.12 -1.26
N GLN A 93 -19.09 -11.47 -2.23
CA GLN A 93 -19.53 -12.09 -3.48
C GLN A 93 -19.24 -13.59 -3.48
N GLN A 94 -18.06 -13.99 -3.96
CA GLN A 94 -17.60 -15.38 -3.97
C GLN A 94 -16.15 -15.48 -3.52
N PRO A 95 -15.81 -15.04 -2.29
CA PRO A 95 -14.43 -15.10 -1.82
C PRO A 95 -14.00 -16.55 -1.61
N LYS A 96 -12.85 -16.90 -2.19
CA LYS A 96 -12.11 -18.12 -1.88
C LYS A 96 -11.16 -17.80 -0.74
N ILE A 97 -11.66 -17.99 0.48
CA ILE A 97 -10.95 -17.69 1.73
C ILE A 97 -11.06 -18.88 2.69
N GLY A 98 -9.96 -19.21 3.38
CA GLY A 98 -9.93 -20.28 4.37
C GLY A 98 -10.63 -19.90 5.68
N ILE A 99 -10.90 -20.90 6.53
CA ILE A 99 -11.53 -20.68 7.85
C ILE A 99 -10.64 -19.83 8.77
N ALA A 100 -9.32 -20.07 8.78
CA ALA A 100 -8.39 -19.28 9.58
C ALA A 100 -8.37 -17.80 9.15
N GLN A 101 -8.29 -17.55 7.84
CA GLN A 101 -8.31 -16.21 7.28
C GLN A 101 -9.64 -15.49 7.54
N THR A 102 -10.76 -16.22 7.47
CA THR A 102 -12.09 -15.70 7.84
C THR A 102 -12.13 -15.30 9.32
N GLN A 103 -11.56 -16.11 10.21
CA GLN A 103 -11.52 -15.81 11.63
C GLN A 103 -10.66 -14.58 11.92
N GLU A 104 -9.52 -14.44 11.24
CA GLU A 104 -8.65 -13.26 11.35
C GLU A 104 -9.37 -12.00 10.91
N LEU A 105 -10.02 -12.02 9.74
CA LEU A 105 -10.81 -10.89 9.25
C LEU A 105 -11.97 -10.55 10.19
N ARG A 106 -12.68 -11.55 10.71
CA ARG A 106 -13.74 -11.35 11.70
C ARG A 106 -13.21 -10.69 12.97
N ASN A 107 -12.06 -11.13 13.47
CA ASN A 107 -11.47 -10.55 14.67
C ASN A 107 -11.08 -9.09 14.43
N ALA A 108 -10.48 -8.77 13.28
CA ALA A 108 -10.15 -7.38 12.91
C ALA A 108 -11.40 -6.48 12.84
N LEU A 109 -12.53 -7.00 12.36
CA LEU A 109 -13.79 -6.23 12.29
C LEU A 109 -14.48 -6.04 13.65
N LEU A 110 -14.20 -6.91 14.63
CA LEU A 110 -14.83 -6.88 15.95
C LEU A 110 -14.02 -6.14 17.01
N ASP A 111 -12.76 -5.84 16.73
CA ASP A 111 -11.84 -5.13 17.63
C ASP A 111 -12.14 -3.62 17.69
#